data_AF-A0A7S3FJU0-F1
#
_entry.id   AF-A0A7S3FJU0-F1
#
_cell.length_a   1.000
_cell.length_b   1.000
_cell.length_c   1.000
_cell.angle_alpha   90.00
_cell.angle_beta   90.00
_cell.angle_gamma   90.00
#
_symmetry.space_group_name_H-M   'P 1'
#
loop_
_entity.id
_entity.type
_entity.pdbx_description
1 polymer ?
#
loop_
_entity_poly.entity_id
_entity_poly.type
_entity_poly.pdbx_seq_one_letter_code
_entity_poly.pdbx_strand_id
1 'polypeptide(L)'
;PDSAVSKRLKELHTPAAAPAITGSFTPPEVLYHMCTKAAWEAVVAKDEALFPPTFEADGNFTHATGVPSRLIETANHFYQAVEGAWVCLRLSRSGLRRRGILVRDEQALPVGNQPVGADWGSWICPHILGGIPVDAVDTVLPIVRDGPAFVRIEGIDDVA
;
A
#
# COMPACT_ATOMS: atom_id res chain seq x y z
N PRO A 1 -2.01 -19.64 30.98
CA PRO A 1 -0.89 -18.72 30.64
C PRO A 1 -0.77 -18.57 29.12
N ASP A 2 -0.82 -17.34 28.62
CA ASP A 2 -0.63 -17.09 27.18
C ASP A 2 0.76 -17.54 26.73
N SER A 3 0.82 -18.25 25.60
CA SER A 3 2.07 -18.67 24.99
C SER A 3 2.87 -17.46 24.48
N ALA A 4 4.19 -17.60 24.32
CA ALA A 4 5.03 -16.55 23.74
C ALA A 4 4.53 -16.09 22.36
N VAL A 5 3.98 -17.04 21.58
CA VAL A 5 3.36 -16.79 20.28
C VAL A 5 2.09 -15.94 20.42
N SER A 6 1.24 -16.26 21.41
CA SER A 6 0.02 -15.48 21.70
C SER A 6 0.32 -14.04 22.11
N LYS A 7 1.37 -13.83 22.91
CA LYS A 7 1.80 -12.48 23.32
C LYS A 7 2.32 -11.66 22.14
N ARG A 8 3.16 -12.24 21.29
CA ARG A 8 3.64 -11.55 20.08
C ARG A 8 2.54 -11.24 19.08
N LEU A 9 1.59 -12.15 18.88
CA LEU A 9 0.41 -11.88 18.06
C LEU A 9 -0.41 -10.71 18.63
N LYS A 10 -0.62 -10.68 19.96
CA LYS A 10 -1.29 -9.56 20.63
C LYS A 10 -0.53 -8.25 20.47
N GLU A 11 0.79 -8.24 20.63
CA GLU A 11 1.64 -7.06 20.45
C GLU A 11 1.60 -6.55 19.01
N LEU A 12 1.76 -7.43 18.02
CA LEU A 12 1.66 -7.08 16.60
C LEU A 12 0.27 -6.57 16.23
N HIS A 13 -0.78 -7.09 16.87
CA HIS A 13 -2.17 -6.69 16.60
C HIS A 13 -2.63 -5.50 17.44
N THR A 14 -1.89 -5.14 18.49
CA THR A 14 -2.15 -3.91 19.26
C THR A 14 -1.75 -2.75 18.35
N PRO A 15 -2.66 -1.82 18.03
CA PRO A 15 -2.29 -0.64 17.27
C PRO A 15 -1.18 0.09 18.05
N ALA A 16 -0.10 0.44 17.37
CA ALA A 16 0.81 1.45 17.91
C ALA A 16 -0.01 2.70 18.23
N ALA A 17 0.41 3.50 19.21
CA ALA A 17 -0.24 4.77 19.53
C ALA A 17 -0.02 5.77 18.39
N ALA A 18 -0.70 5.54 17.26
CA ALA A 18 -0.83 6.52 16.20
C ALA A 18 -1.68 7.68 16.74
N PRO A 19 -1.35 8.93 16.41
CA PRO A 19 -2.20 10.07 16.76
C PRO A 19 -3.63 9.77 16.28
N ALA A 20 -4.60 9.90 17.18
CA ALA A 20 -5.99 9.62 16.90
C ALA A 20 -6.45 10.42 15.68
N ILE A 21 -7.06 9.75 14.70
CA ILE A 21 -7.68 10.43 13.56
C ILE A 21 -8.82 11.29 14.10
N THR A 22 -8.59 12.60 14.21
CA THR A 22 -9.60 13.57 14.66
C THR A 22 -10.48 13.96 13.47
N GLY A 23 -11.64 13.31 13.32
CA GLY A 23 -12.64 13.63 12.30
C GLY A 23 -13.50 12.42 11.86
N SER A 24 -14.57 12.65 11.11
CA SER A 24 -15.36 11.58 10.49
C SER A 24 -14.65 11.00 9.27
N PHE A 25 -13.57 10.26 9.49
CA PHE A 25 -12.91 9.50 8.44
C PHE A 25 -13.68 8.20 8.17
N THR A 26 -14.14 8.03 6.93
CA THR A 26 -14.71 6.76 6.48
C THR A 26 -13.63 5.99 5.72
N PRO A 27 -13.18 4.82 6.20
CA PRO A 27 -12.14 4.06 5.52
C PRO A 27 -12.60 3.62 4.12
N PRO A 28 -11.78 3.83 3.08
CA PRO A 28 -12.14 3.47 1.71
C PRO A 28 -12.13 1.95 1.53
N GLU A 29 -13.20 1.36 0.98
CA GLU A 29 -13.27 -0.09 0.73
C GLU A 29 -12.29 -0.53 -0.35
N VAL A 30 -12.12 0.28 -1.39
CA VAL A 30 -11.17 0.03 -2.48
C VAL A 30 -9.83 0.63 -2.14
N LEU A 31 -8.78 -0.18 -2.29
CA LEU A 31 -7.40 0.18 -2.03
C LEU A 31 -6.56 0.00 -3.28
N TYR A 32 -5.51 0.81 -3.37
CA TYR A 32 -4.59 0.85 -4.48
C TYR A 32 -3.16 0.77 -3.97
N HIS A 33 -2.36 -0.09 -4.58
CA HIS A 33 -0.92 -0.22 -4.34
C HIS A 33 -0.19 -0.18 -5.69
N MET A 34 1.04 0.32 -5.74
CA MET A 34 1.84 0.30 -6.97
C MET A 34 3.10 -0.54 -6.79
N CYS A 35 3.52 -1.18 -7.88
CA CYS A 35 4.82 -1.84 -7.95
C CYS A 35 5.31 -1.89 -9.39
N THR A 36 6.57 -2.31 -9.59
CA THR A 36 7.06 -2.61 -10.93
C THR A 36 6.31 -3.81 -11.50
N LYS A 37 5.99 -3.76 -12.79
CA LYS A 37 5.32 -4.85 -13.50
C LYS A 37 6.09 -6.16 -13.37
N ALA A 38 7.42 -6.09 -13.45
CA ALA A 38 8.29 -7.25 -13.31
C ALA A 38 8.19 -7.91 -11.92
N ALA A 39 8.12 -7.12 -10.84
CA ALA A 39 7.96 -7.66 -9.50
C ALA A 39 6.60 -8.36 -9.33
N TRP A 40 5.54 -7.76 -9.87
CA TRP A 40 4.22 -8.37 -9.87
C TRP A 40 4.16 -9.68 -10.65
N GLU A 41 4.66 -9.70 -11.89
CA GLU A 41 4.66 -10.91 -12.72
C GLU A 41 5.48 -12.04 -12.08
N ALA A 42 6.57 -11.71 -11.39
CA ALA A 42 7.39 -12.69 -10.70
C ALA A 42 6.64 -13.39 -9.54
N VAL A 43 5.83 -12.66 -8.76
CA VAL A 43 5.06 -13.26 -7.67
C VAL A 43 3.82 -13.99 -8.19
N VAL A 44 3.19 -13.51 -9.27
CA VAL A 44 2.10 -14.22 -9.96
C VAL A 44 2.59 -15.57 -10.49
N ALA A 45 3.76 -15.62 -11.12
CA ALA A 45 4.31 -16.86 -11.66
C ALA A 45 4.63 -17.91 -10.59
N LYS A 46 4.83 -17.48 -9.34
CA LYS A 46 5.18 -18.35 -8.20
C LYS A 46 4.00 -18.63 -7.26
N ASP A 47 2.86 -17.97 -7.48
CA ASP A 47 1.72 -17.97 -6.55
C ASP A 47 2.12 -17.49 -5.13
N GLU A 48 2.98 -16.47 -5.07
CA GLU A 48 3.47 -15.86 -3.83
C GLU A 48 2.81 -14.50 -3.58
N ALA A 49 2.79 -14.05 -2.33
CA ALA A 49 2.35 -12.69 -2.01
C ALA A 49 3.42 -11.66 -2.42
N LEU A 50 2.98 -10.50 -2.89
CA LEU A 50 3.86 -9.36 -3.14
C LEU A 50 4.27 -8.71 -1.81
N PHE A 51 5.57 -8.62 -1.58
CA PHE A 51 6.16 -7.84 -0.48
C PHE A 51 7.01 -6.71 -1.07
N PRO A 52 6.75 -5.43 -0.74
CA PRO A 52 7.58 -4.32 -1.19
C PRO A 52 9.04 -4.47 -0.71
N PRO A 53 10.03 -3.90 -1.43
CA PRO A 53 11.44 -3.97 -1.02
C PRO A 53 11.71 -3.38 0.37
N THR A 54 10.90 -2.41 0.81
CA THR A 54 11.02 -1.74 2.11
C THR A 54 10.16 -2.39 3.20
N PHE A 55 9.47 -3.51 2.92
CA PHE A 55 8.49 -4.12 3.82
C PHE A 55 8.99 -4.31 5.27
N GLU A 56 10.19 -4.85 5.46
CA GLU A 56 10.75 -5.06 6.80
C GLU A 56 11.13 -3.73 7.47
N ALA A 57 11.68 -2.78 6.70
CA ALA A 57 12.08 -1.46 7.18
C ALA A 57 10.88 -0.60 7.58
N ASP A 58 9.77 -0.75 6.84
CA ASP A 58 8.54 -0.02 7.10
C ASP A 58 7.79 -0.58 8.32
N GLY A 59 8.14 -1.78 8.82
CA GLY A 59 7.51 -2.38 10.00
C GLY A 59 6.56 -3.54 9.68
N ASN A 60 6.82 -4.25 8.57
CA ASN A 60 6.07 -5.39 8.08
C ASN A 60 4.65 -5.05 7.62
N PHE A 61 4.48 -3.91 6.97
CA PHE A 61 3.26 -3.56 6.28
C PHE A 61 3.52 -3.06 4.86
N THR A 62 2.49 -3.15 4.02
CA THR A 62 2.50 -2.64 2.66
C THR A 62 1.68 -1.36 2.58
N HIS A 63 2.29 -0.29 2.08
CA HIS A 63 1.59 0.99 1.87
C HIS A 63 0.55 0.87 0.76
N ALA A 64 -0.67 1.35 1.03
CA ALA A 64 -1.72 1.50 0.03
C ALA A 64 -2.35 2.90 0.15
N THR A 65 -3.24 3.23 -0.77
CA THR A 65 -4.07 4.43 -0.73
C THR A 65 -5.49 4.11 -1.18
N GLY A 66 -6.48 4.80 -0.65
CA GLY A 66 -7.84 4.80 -1.23
C GLY A 66 -8.03 5.85 -2.31
N VAL A 67 -7.02 6.70 -2.54
CA VAL A 67 -7.05 7.81 -3.51
C VAL A 67 -5.98 7.56 -4.57
N PRO A 68 -6.35 7.10 -5.78
CA PRO A 68 -5.40 6.75 -6.84
C PRO A 68 -4.45 7.86 -7.24
N SER A 69 -4.89 9.12 -7.30
CA SER A 69 -4.03 10.26 -7.66
C SER A 69 -2.84 10.44 -6.70
N ARG A 70 -2.98 10.05 -5.42
CA ARG A 70 -1.87 10.05 -4.46
C ARG A 70 -0.77 9.06 -4.81
N LEU A 71 -1.08 7.99 -5.53
CA LEU A 71 -0.06 7.08 -6.05
C LEU A 71 0.85 7.83 -7.03
N ILE A 72 0.29 8.61 -7.96
CA ILE A 72 1.09 9.36 -8.93
C ILE A 72 2.00 10.37 -8.21
N GLU A 73 1.49 11.08 -7.19
CA GLU A 73 2.30 11.99 -6.38
C GLU A 73 3.42 11.26 -5.64
N THR A 74 3.10 10.12 -5.02
CA THR A 74 4.06 9.24 -4.32
C THR A 74 5.15 8.73 -5.27
N ALA A 75 4.77 8.27 -6.46
CA ALA A 75 5.69 7.73 -7.45
C ALA A 75 6.66 8.79 -7.97
N ASN A 76 6.15 9.99 -8.23
CA ASN A 76 6.98 11.11 -8.62
C ASN A 76 7.89 11.60 -7.48
N HIS A 77 7.58 11.31 -6.22
CA HIS A 77 8.46 11.63 -5.11
C HIS A 77 9.58 10.58 -4.94
N PHE A 78 9.24 9.29 -4.93
CA PHE A 78 10.17 8.22 -4.53
C PHE A 78 10.78 7.41 -5.67
N TYR A 79 10.10 7.28 -6.82
CA TYR A 79 10.35 6.20 -7.78
C TYR A 79 10.75 6.66 -9.18
N GLN A 80 10.99 7.96 -9.41
CA GLN A 80 11.38 8.47 -10.73
C GLN A 80 12.64 7.78 -11.30
N ALA A 81 13.61 7.48 -10.43
CA ALA A 81 14.86 6.82 -10.80
C ALA A 81 14.72 5.30 -11.00
N VAL A 82 13.57 4.71 -10.68
CA VAL A 82 13.35 3.27 -10.85
C VAL A 82 12.80 3.02 -12.25
N GLU A 83 13.62 2.38 -13.09
CA GLU A 83 13.28 2.06 -14.47
C GLU A 83 12.25 0.93 -14.59
N GLY A 84 11.67 0.81 -15.78
CA GLY A 84 10.71 -0.25 -16.12
C GLY A 84 9.25 0.20 -16.08
N ALA A 85 8.39 -0.71 -16.52
CA ALA A 85 6.94 -0.54 -16.51
C ALA A 85 6.40 -0.72 -15.08
N TRP A 86 5.37 0.05 -14.75
CA TRP A 86 4.71 0.05 -13.45
C TRP A 86 3.24 -0.33 -13.59
N VAL A 87 2.72 -0.94 -12.54
CA VAL A 87 1.31 -1.34 -12.44
C VAL A 87 0.73 -0.87 -11.11
N CYS A 88 -0.55 -0.55 -11.15
CA CYS A 88 -1.39 -0.30 -9.99
C CYS A 88 -2.25 -1.54 -9.74
N LEU A 89 -2.17 -2.08 -8.53
CA LEU A 89 -2.98 -3.17 -8.05
C LEU A 89 -4.21 -2.57 -7.36
N ARG A 90 -5.39 -2.91 -7.86
CA ARG A 90 -6.66 -2.61 -7.20
C ARG A 90 -7.11 -3.82 -6.39
N LEU A 91 -7.44 -3.59 -5.13
CA LEU A 91 -7.92 -4.61 -4.21
C LEU A 91 -8.95 -4.02 -3.25
N SER A 92 -9.59 -4.88 -2.45
CA SER A 92 -10.64 -4.48 -1.51
C SER A 92 -10.30 -4.87 -0.07
N ARG A 93 -10.70 -4.03 0.90
CA ARG A 93 -10.56 -4.34 2.34
C ARG A 93 -11.30 -5.61 2.72
N SER A 94 -12.49 -5.81 2.18
CA SER A 94 -13.24 -7.04 2.39
C SER A 94 -12.51 -8.25 1.81
N GLY A 95 -11.86 -8.10 0.65
CA GLY A 95 -11.00 -9.13 0.05
C GLY A 95 -9.83 -9.52 0.92
N LEU A 96 -9.12 -8.55 1.49
CA LEU A 96 -8.03 -8.77 2.45
C LEU A 96 -8.54 -9.40 3.75
N ARG A 97 -9.65 -8.89 4.30
CA ARG A 97 -10.23 -9.39 5.56
C ARG A 97 -10.66 -10.85 5.46
N ARG A 98 -11.21 -11.29 4.31
CA ARG A 98 -11.56 -12.70 4.08
C ARG A 98 -10.34 -13.64 4.16
N ARG A 99 -9.13 -13.10 3.96
CA ARG A 99 -7.85 -13.81 4.06
C ARG A 99 -7.16 -13.63 5.41
N GLY A 100 -7.83 -12.98 6.37
CA GLY A 100 -7.26 -12.67 7.67
C GLY A 100 -6.25 -11.52 7.67
N ILE A 101 -6.16 -10.76 6.58
CA ILE A 101 -5.25 -9.61 6.46
C ILE A 101 -5.98 -8.35 6.92
N LEU A 102 -5.38 -7.64 7.86
CA LEU A 102 -5.92 -6.40 8.42
C LEU A 102 -5.31 -5.19 7.71
N VAL A 103 -6.08 -4.11 7.66
CA VAL A 103 -5.64 -2.81 7.16
C VAL A 103 -5.76 -1.80 8.31
N ARG A 104 -4.67 -1.11 8.61
CA ARG A 104 -4.64 0.01 9.56
C ARG A 104 -4.69 1.32 8.80
N ASP A 105 -5.49 2.26 9.29
CA ASP A 105 -5.54 3.61 8.76
C ASP A 105 -4.72 4.52 9.67
N GLU A 106 -3.59 4.99 9.17
CA GLU A 106 -2.64 5.79 9.93
C GLU A 106 -2.22 7.01 9.12
N GLN A 107 -1.60 8.00 9.74
CA GLN A 107 -1.03 9.13 9.00
C GLN A 107 0.04 8.65 8.02
N ALA A 108 0.34 9.45 6.99
CA ALA A 108 1.44 9.16 6.07
C ALA A 108 2.73 8.90 6.85
N LEU A 109 3.31 7.71 6.66
CA LEU A 109 4.59 7.30 7.23
C LEU A 109 5.69 7.34 6.16
N PRO A 110 6.96 7.52 6.56
CA PRO A 110 8.12 7.42 5.66
C PRO A 110 8.15 6.08 4.91
N VAL A 111 8.74 6.07 3.72
CA VAL A 111 8.98 4.84 2.93
C VAL A 111 10.46 4.53 2.95
N GLY A 112 10.86 3.47 3.64
CA GLY A 112 12.26 3.17 3.95
C GLY A 112 12.93 4.33 4.68
N ASN A 113 14.01 4.87 4.10
CA ASN A 113 14.77 6.00 4.67
C ASN A 113 14.32 7.37 4.15
N GLN A 114 13.30 7.44 3.29
CA GLN A 114 12.88 8.70 2.67
C GLN A 114 11.69 9.32 3.43
N PRO A 115 11.77 10.61 3.82
CA PRO A 115 10.70 11.27 4.55
C PRO A 115 9.44 11.43 3.68
N VAL A 116 8.29 11.63 4.32
CA VAL A 116 7.04 12.00 3.63
C VAL A 116 7.13 13.40 3.03
N GLY A 117 6.30 13.69 2.02
CA GLY A 117 6.13 15.03 1.48
C GLY A 117 5.66 16.02 2.55
N ALA A 118 6.10 17.28 2.45
CA ALA A 118 5.87 18.32 3.46
C ALA A 118 4.38 18.53 3.81
N ASP A 119 3.48 18.30 2.85
CA ASP A 119 2.03 18.53 3.01
C ASP A 119 1.22 17.25 3.29
N TRP A 120 1.88 16.10 3.46
CA TRP A 120 1.21 14.80 3.60
C TRP A 120 0.84 14.43 5.04
N GLY A 121 1.19 15.26 6.03
CA GLY A 121 0.89 14.98 7.44
C GLY A 121 -0.60 14.83 7.76
N SER A 122 -1.49 15.32 6.87
CA SER A 122 -2.94 15.18 6.98
C SER A 122 -3.50 13.94 6.27
N TRP A 123 -2.69 13.25 5.48
CA TRP A 123 -3.14 12.10 4.70
C TRP A 123 -3.30 10.89 5.60
N ILE A 124 -4.50 10.30 5.57
CA ILE A 124 -4.72 8.97 6.10
C ILE A 124 -4.39 7.95 5.01
N CYS A 125 -3.41 7.11 5.30
CA CYS A 125 -2.87 6.09 4.43
C CYS A 125 -3.21 4.70 5.01
N PRO A 126 -3.88 3.83 4.23
CA PRO A 126 -4.09 2.45 4.60
C PRO A 126 -2.79 1.65 4.52
N HIS A 127 -2.40 1.03 5.62
CA HIS A 127 -1.29 0.09 5.75
C HIS A 127 -1.82 -1.34 5.86
N ILE A 128 -1.51 -2.16 4.85
CA ILE A 128 -1.89 -3.58 4.82
C ILE A 128 -0.89 -4.34 5.68
N LEU A 129 -1.35 -5.00 6.74
CA LEU A 129 -0.47 -5.76 7.64
C LEU A 129 -0.06 -7.08 6.99
N GLY A 130 1.05 -7.06 6.25
CA GLY A 130 1.54 -8.16 5.44
C GLY A 130 1.76 -7.78 3.98
N GLY A 131 2.05 -8.79 3.16
CA GLY A 131 2.11 -8.66 1.71
C GLY A 131 0.72 -8.67 1.06
N ILE A 132 0.69 -8.52 -0.26
CA ILE A 132 -0.54 -8.58 -1.06
C ILE A 132 -0.60 -9.94 -1.76
N PRO A 133 -1.50 -10.86 -1.34
CA PRO A 133 -1.73 -12.11 -2.06
C PRO A 133 -2.19 -11.87 -3.49
N VAL A 134 -1.73 -12.70 -4.43
CA VAL A 134 -2.10 -12.55 -5.85
C VAL A 134 -3.61 -12.65 -6.05
N ASP A 135 -4.25 -13.56 -5.35
CA ASP A 135 -5.71 -13.79 -5.41
C ASP A 135 -6.53 -12.70 -4.70
N ALA A 136 -5.89 -11.78 -3.96
CA ALA A 136 -6.54 -10.63 -3.34
C ALA A 136 -6.64 -9.42 -4.29
N VAL A 137 -5.94 -9.44 -5.43
CA VAL A 137 -5.96 -8.37 -6.42
C VAL A 137 -7.11 -8.57 -7.38
N ASP A 138 -8.03 -7.60 -7.40
CA ASP A 138 -9.21 -7.61 -8.26
C ASP A 138 -8.84 -7.20 -9.70
N THR A 139 -7.90 -6.26 -9.85
CA THR A 139 -7.52 -5.72 -11.16
C THR A 139 -6.10 -5.17 -11.14
N VAL A 140 -5.37 -5.39 -12.24
CA VAL A 140 -4.04 -4.85 -12.47
C VAL A 140 -4.15 -3.79 -13.58
N LEU A 141 -3.78 -2.56 -13.25
CA LEU A 141 -3.96 -1.39 -14.10
C LEU A 141 -2.59 -0.84 -14.52
N PRO A 142 -2.34 -0.64 -15.82
CA PRO A 142 -1.08 -0.04 -16.27
C PRO A 142 -0.89 1.39 -15.72
N ILE A 143 0.34 1.76 -15.38
CA ILE A 143 0.70 3.14 -15.05
C ILE A 143 1.49 3.73 -16.22
N VAL A 144 1.02 4.88 -16.71
CA VAL A 144 1.64 5.61 -17.82
C VAL A 144 2.71 6.54 -17.29
N ARG A 145 3.89 6.50 -17.95
CA ARG A 145 5.01 7.39 -17.69
C ARG A 145 5.31 8.25 -18.91
N ASP A 146 5.84 9.44 -18.65
CA ASP A 146 6.47 10.31 -19.64
C ASP A 146 7.91 10.59 -19.19
N GLY A 147 8.86 9.87 -19.80
CA GLY A 147 10.23 9.80 -19.30
C GLY A 147 10.29 9.32 -17.84
N PRO A 148 10.96 10.05 -16.93
CA PRO A 148 11.03 9.67 -15.52
C PRO A 148 9.71 9.88 -14.77
N ALA A 149 8.82 10.75 -15.28
CA ALA A 149 7.61 11.16 -14.57
C ALA A 149 6.47 10.15 -14.72
N PHE A 150 5.73 9.96 -13.64
CA PHE A 150 4.48 9.20 -13.61
C PHE A 150 3.32 10.16 -13.91
N VAL A 151 2.46 9.78 -14.86
CA VAL A 151 1.44 10.69 -15.41
C VAL A 151 0.03 10.31 -14.97
N ARG A 152 -0.35 9.04 -15.15
CA ARG A 152 -1.71 8.55 -14.84
C ARG A 152 -1.76 7.04 -14.70
N ILE A 153 -2.85 6.55 -14.12
CA ILE A 153 -3.18 5.12 -14.06
C ILE A 153 -4.27 4.86 -15.10
N GLU A 154 -4.05 3.93 -16.02
CA GLU A 154 -5.06 3.61 -17.03
C GLU A 154 -6.28 2.95 -16.41
N GLY A 155 -7.48 3.34 -16.86
CA GLY A 155 -8.73 2.78 -16.35
C GLY A 155 -9.17 3.33 -14.99
N ILE A 156 -8.49 4.36 -14.47
CA ILE A 156 -8.95 5.17 -13.35
C ILE A 156 -9.10 6.61 -13.86
N ASP A 157 -10.34 7.03 -14.07
CA ASP A 157 -10.65 8.45 -14.15
C ASP A 157 -10.88 8.91 -12.72
N ASP A 158 -10.16 9.96 -12.28
CA ASP A 158 -10.38 10.55 -10.96
C ASP A 158 -11.86 10.94 -10.84
N VAL A 159 -12.60 10.18 -10.03
CA VAL A 159 -13.96 10.57 -9.66
C VAL A 159 -13.79 11.73 -8.69
N ALA A 160 -14.07 12.92 -9.21
CA ALA A 160 -14.15 14.18 -8.49
C ALA A 160 -15.06 14.11 -7.25
#